data_AF-A0A8J5CXD4-F1
#
_entry.id   AF-A0A8J5CXD4-F1
#
_cell.length_a   1.000
_cell.length_b   1.000
_cell.length_c   1.000
_cell.angle_alpha   90.00
_cell.angle_beta   90.00
_cell.angle_gamma   90.00
#
_symmetry.space_group_name_H-M   'P 1'
#
loop_
_entity.id
_entity.type
_entity.pdbx_description
1 polymer ?
#
loop_
_entity_poly.entity_id
_entity_poly.type
_entity_poly.pdbx_seq_one_letter_code
_entity_poly.pdbx_strand_id
1 'polypeptide(L)'
;MRLRFEIKKEGQVETTGGLARKVALWSVVLNLFGSTTVHIILISEMLAAIVQVQTGVCLTKCHTIIIVGVCLIPLTWLGSPKDFWQASILAVFATVVAVVVIVVQILIGEDNTGSPTPTLPPVYPNPTVATFALGFGSILFAFGGAAVFPTIQNDMRNREKFWKSVVLGFTGILSLYLPVALVGYIKIGDAVESNILLSVEMTTVVIVAISMEIVNLLCTFIISSNPVFQSVEEVVGVPNRFGVGRCVLRTVIVVTQILIGLAVPNFGTILNLIGGSLITLCTFVLPPVMYMRLVNDTSDKSWPKRTIPLWEKVYLTEVIIVGVVGGILATVTAVYDVIATSFNSNCFTAFNSCDLNLSLGNAGTTRHTPHPIAQEGQ
;
A
#
# COMPACT_ATOMS: atom_id res chain seq x y z
N MET A 1 -15.51 -9.12 21.11
CA MET A 1 -16.08 -9.73 19.89
C MET A 1 -15.39 -11.07 19.66
N ARG A 2 -16.00 -12.19 20.06
CA ARG A 2 -15.51 -13.52 19.67
C ARG A 2 -15.84 -13.69 18.19
N LEU A 3 -14.89 -13.45 17.29
CA LEU A 3 -14.91 -14.11 15.98
C LEU A 3 -14.66 -15.60 16.25
N ARG A 4 -15.72 -16.30 16.70
CA ARG A 4 -15.75 -17.77 16.64
C ARG A 4 -15.81 -18.11 15.16
N PHE A 5 -14.63 -18.24 14.56
CA PHE A 5 -14.39 -19.14 13.43
C PHE A 5 -14.46 -20.60 13.94
N GLU A 6 -15.49 -20.94 14.71
CA GLU A 6 -15.86 -22.32 14.90
C GLU A 6 -16.51 -22.75 13.59
N ILE A 7 -15.83 -23.66 12.91
CA ILE A 7 -16.42 -24.58 11.95
C ILE A 7 -17.56 -25.27 12.71
N LYS A 8 -18.76 -24.70 12.65
CA LYS A 8 -19.96 -25.33 13.16
C LYS A 8 -20.27 -26.48 12.20
N LYS A 9 -19.78 -27.68 12.57
CA LYS A 9 -20.33 -28.94 12.09
C LYS A 9 -21.84 -28.90 12.30
N GLU A 10 -22.54 -29.18 11.20
CA GLU A 10 -23.94 -29.59 11.10
C GLU A 10 -25.02 -28.57 11.54
N GLY A 11 -25.91 -28.27 10.58
CA GLY A 11 -27.30 -27.92 10.87
C GLY A 11 -27.63 -26.43 10.90
N GLN A 12 -28.04 -25.92 9.74
CA GLN A 12 -28.95 -24.77 9.54
C GLN A 12 -28.49 -23.38 10.00
N VAL A 13 -27.82 -22.64 9.09
CA VAL A 13 -28.26 -21.33 8.52
C VAL A 13 -27.53 -21.15 7.17
N GLU A 14 -27.97 -21.87 6.14
CA GLU A 14 -27.72 -21.50 4.73
C GLU A 14 -28.89 -20.60 4.32
N THR A 15 -28.72 -19.40 3.77
CA THR A 15 -28.25 -19.22 2.39
C THR A 15 -27.73 -17.80 2.07
N THR A 16 -27.79 -16.81 2.98
CA THR A 16 -27.39 -15.41 2.69
C THR A 16 -26.09 -14.96 3.37
N GLY A 17 -25.66 -15.62 4.44
CA GLY A 17 -24.44 -15.29 5.19
C GLY A 17 -23.15 -15.86 4.60
N GLY A 18 -23.24 -16.96 3.85
CA GLY A 18 -22.07 -17.63 3.27
C GLY A 18 -21.39 -16.83 2.16
N LEU A 19 -22.19 -16.23 1.26
CA LEU A 19 -21.66 -15.40 0.17
C LEU A 19 -21.02 -14.11 0.71
N ALA A 20 -21.70 -13.40 1.61
CA ALA A 20 -21.18 -12.16 2.20
C ALA A 20 -19.88 -12.41 2.99
N ARG A 21 -19.80 -13.52 3.74
CA ARG A 21 -18.57 -13.94 4.43
C ARG A 21 -17.44 -14.24 3.45
N LYS A 22 -17.71 -14.96 2.36
CA LYS A 22 -16.71 -15.25 1.32
C LYS A 22 -16.21 -13.96 0.66
N VAL A 23 -17.10 -13.04 0.30
CA VAL A 23 -16.75 -11.74 -0.28
C VAL A 23 -15.87 -10.93 0.65
N ALA A 24 -16.24 -10.83 1.94
CA ALA A 24 -15.44 -10.10 2.93
C ALA A 24 -14.04 -10.72 3.13
N LEU A 25 -13.98 -12.06 3.25
CA LEU A 25 -12.71 -12.77 3.39
C LEU A 25 -11.80 -12.54 2.17
N TRP A 26 -12.31 -12.75 0.96
CA TRP A 26 -11.53 -12.55 -0.26
C TRP A 26 -11.13 -11.09 -0.48
N SER A 27 -11.99 -10.13 -0.11
CA SER A 27 -11.64 -8.72 -0.14
C SER A 27 -10.43 -8.40 0.75
N VAL A 28 -10.41 -8.93 1.98
CA VAL A 28 -9.29 -8.77 2.91
C VAL A 28 -8.03 -9.46 2.40
N VAL A 29 -8.14 -10.68 1.89
CA VAL A 29 -7.01 -11.45 1.34
C VAL A 29 -6.40 -10.75 0.13
N LEU A 30 -7.22 -10.30 -0.82
CA LEU A 30 -6.76 -9.56 -2.00
C LEU A 30 -6.11 -8.23 -1.61
N ASN A 31 -6.68 -7.51 -0.63
CA ASN A 31 -6.10 -6.27 -0.13
C ASN A 31 -4.69 -6.49 0.43
N LEU A 32 -4.53 -7.48 1.32
CA LEU A 32 -3.22 -7.81 1.90
C LEU A 32 -2.24 -8.33 0.84
N PHE A 33 -2.71 -9.11 -0.12
CA PHE A 33 -1.90 -9.58 -1.25
C PHE A 33 -1.40 -8.40 -2.12
N GLY A 34 -2.28 -7.43 -2.41
CA GLY A 34 -1.91 -6.21 -3.12
C GLY A 34 -0.91 -5.37 -2.33
N SER A 35 -1.20 -5.08 -1.06
CA SER A 35 -0.31 -4.30 -0.18
C SER A 35 1.08 -4.92 -0.05
N THR A 36 1.17 -6.24 0.07
CA THR A 36 2.46 -6.95 0.10
C THR A 36 3.20 -6.94 -1.24
N THR A 37 2.48 -6.88 -2.37
CA THR A 37 3.08 -6.63 -3.69
C THR A 37 3.69 -5.23 -3.76
N VAL A 38 3.00 -4.22 -3.23
CA VAL A 38 3.49 -2.83 -3.15
C VAL A 38 4.80 -2.77 -2.34
N HIS A 39 4.89 -3.50 -1.22
CA HIS A 39 6.12 -3.57 -0.44
C HIS A 39 7.31 -4.12 -1.25
N ILE A 40 7.11 -5.17 -2.08
CA ILE A 40 8.17 -5.71 -2.94
C ILE A 40 8.67 -4.64 -3.92
N ILE A 41 7.75 -3.94 -4.58
CA ILE A 41 8.09 -2.89 -5.56
C ILE A 41 8.85 -1.75 -4.87
N LEU A 42 8.36 -1.28 -3.72
CA LEU A 42 8.96 -0.16 -2.98
C LEU A 42 10.37 -0.49 -2.47
N ILE A 43 10.56 -1.68 -1.88
CA ILE A 43 11.90 -2.16 -1.47
C ILE A 43 12.83 -2.21 -2.67
N SER A 44 12.34 -2.68 -3.81
CA SER A 44 13.15 -2.86 -5.02
C SER A 44 13.59 -1.53 -5.62
N GLU A 45 12.70 -0.53 -5.60
CA GLU A 45 13.01 0.81 -6.07
C GLU A 45 14.08 1.49 -5.19
N MET A 46 13.92 1.39 -3.87
CA MET A 46 14.85 1.95 -2.89
C MET A 46 16.22 1.26 -2.94
N LEU A 47 16.24 -0.06 -3.07
CA LEU A 47 17.47 -0.83 -3.16
C LEU A 47 18.21 -0.56 -4.48
N ALA A 48 17.49 -0.47 -5.60
CA ALA A 48 18.08 -0.11 -6.90
C ALA A 48 18.76 1.27 -6.83
N ALA A 49 18.10 2.26 -6.21
CA ALA A 49 18.65 3.60 -6.04
C ALA A 49 19.95 3.61 -5.21
N ILE A 50 19.98 2.89 -4.07
CA ILE A 50 21.20 2.78 -3.24
C ILE A 50 22.34 2.12 -4.03
N VAL A 51 22.07 1.00 -4.69
CA VAL A 51 23.10 0.24 -5.42
C VAL A 51 23.69 1.08 -6.55
N GLN A 52 22.85 1.80 -7.29
CA GLN A 52 23.31 2.67 -8.38
C GLN A 52 24.23 3.77 -7.87
N VAL A 53 23.87 4.44 -6.77
CA VAL A 53 24.67 5.53 -6.19
C VAL A 53 25.99 5.02 -5.62
N GLN A 54 26.01 3.87 -4.95
CA GLN A 54 27.21 3.38 -4.27
C GLN A 54 28.20 2.64 -5.16
N THR A 55 27.70 1.89 -6.16
CA THR A 55 28.53 0.98 -6.95
C THR A 55 28.71 1.42 -8.40
N GLY A 56 27.88 2.37 -8.88
CA GLY A 56 27.82 2.73 -10.30
C GLY A 56 27.30 1.62 -11.21
N VAL A 57 26.94 0.45 -10.66
CA VAL A 57 26.33 -0.64 -11.43
C VAL A 57 24.88 -0.27 -11.69
N CYS A 58 24.49 -0.33 -12.96
CA CYS A 58 23.13 -0.05 -13.34
C CYS A 58 22.23 -1.27 -13.09
N LEU A 59 21.61 -1.29 -11.91
CA LEU A 59 20.63 -2.28 -11.51
C LEU A 59 19.22 -1.70 -11.69
N THR A 60 18.48 -2.17 -12.70
CA THR A 60 17.12 -1.66 -12.94
C THR A 60 16.15 -2.10 -11.83
N LYS A 61 15.05 -1.36 -11.65
CA LYS A 61 13.95 -1.72 -10.72
C LYS A 61 13.47 -3.17 -10.97
N CYS A 62 13.40 -3.57 -12.25
CA CYS A 62 13.00 -4.91 -12.69
C CYS A 62 13.91 -6.04 -12.16
N HIS A 63 15.23 -5.88 -12.26
CA HIS A 63 16.18 -6.84 -11.70
C HIS A 63 16.01 -6.95 -10.19
N THR A 64 15.84 -5.81 -9.54
CA THR A 64 15.74 -5.74 -8.08
C THR A 64 14.44 -6.37 -7.56
N ILE A 65 13.32 -6.26 -8.29
CA ILE A 65 12.06 -6.97 -7.98
C ILE A 65 12.26 -8.48 -7.91
N ILE A 66 13.00 -9.05 -8.87
CA ILE A 66 13.31 -10.49 -8.87
C ILE A 66 14.21 -10.84 -7.69
N ILE A 67 15.28 -10.08 -7.47
CA ILE A 67 16.23 -10.33 -6.37
C ILE A 67 15.53 -10.29 -5.01
N VAL A 68 14.79 -9.22 -4.73
CA VAL A 68 14.06 -9.02 -3.47
C VAL A 68 13.01 -10.12 -3.29
N GLY A 69 12.23 -10.41 -4.34
CA GLY A 69 11.22 -11.47 -4.30
C GLY A 69 11.82 -12.85 -4.01
N VAL A 70 12.92 -13.21 -4.69
CA VAL A 70 13.63 -14.48 -4.46
C VAL A 70 14.20 -14.57 -3.05
N CYS A 71 14.76 -13.48 -2.52
CA CYS A 71 15.24 -13.41 -1.13
C CYS A 71 14.11 -13.53 -0.10
N LEU A 72 12.91 -13.03 -0.41
CA LEU A 72 11.74 -13.11 0.46
C LEU A 72 11.12 -14.51 0.51
N ILE A 73 11.18 -15.29 -0.58
CA ILE A 73 10.60 -16.66 -0.63
C ILE A 73 11.03 -17.53 0.57
N PRO A 74 12.32 -17.76 0.86
CA PRO A 74 12.72 -18.59 1.99
C PRO A 74 12.27 -18.00 3.33
N LEU A 75 12.19 -16.67 3.46
CA LEU A 75 11.70 -16.00 4.66
C LEU A 75 10.20 -16.26 4.87
N THR A 76 9.42 -16.43 3.80
CA THR A 76 7.99 -16.75 3.90
C THR A 76 7.70 -18.18 4.36
N TRP A 77 8.65 -19.10 4.22
CA TRP A 77 8.50 -20.48 4.69
C TRP A 77 8.53 -20.57 6.20
N LEU A 78 9.21 -19.64 6.85
CA LEU A 78 9.23 -19.51 8.30
C LEU A 78 7.83 -19.12 8.79
N GLY A 79 7.45 -19.67 9.95
CA GLY A 79 6.24 -19.23 10.64
C GLY A 79 6.38 -17.77 11.05
N SER A 80 5.26 -17.01 11.02
CA SER A 80 5.25 -15.65 11.55
C SER A 80 5.82 -15.66 12.97
N PRO A 81 6.77 -14.77 13.30
CA PRO A 81 7.30 -14.70 14.65
C PRO A 81 6.24 -14.03 15.52
N LYS A 82 5.34 -14.85 16.08
CA LYS A 82 4.20 -14.41 16.90
C LYS A 82 4.62 -13.55 18.10
N ASP A 83 5.88 -13.61 18.49
CA ASP A 83 6.44 -12.96 19.67
C ASP A 83 7.36 -11.75 19.33
N PHE A 84 7.42 -11.29 18.08
CA PHE A 84 8.37 -10.25 17.66
C PHE A 84 7.81 -8.82 17.75
N TRP A 85 7.35 -8.44 18.94
CA TRP A 85 6.90 -7.06 19.21
C TRP A 85 8.03 -6.03 18.99
N GLN A 86 9.30 -6.45 19.04
CA GLN A 86 10.44 -5.59 18.75
C GLN A 86 10.45 -5.10 17.30
N ALA A 87 9.97 -5.87 16.32
CA ALA A 87 9.85 -5.40 14.94
C ALA A 87 8.93 -4.19 14.85
N SER A 88 7.81 -4.18 15.58
CA SER A 88 6.89 -3.05 15.55
C SER A 88 7.50 -1.78 16.15
N ILE A 89 8.38 -1.89 17.14
CA ILE A 89 9.10 -0.74 17.70
C ILE A 89 10.18 -0.26 16.74
N LEU A 90 10.97 -1.19 16.18
CA LEU A 90 11.99 -0.86 15.19
C LEU A 90 11.37 -0.19 13.96
N ALA A 91 10.20 -0.66 13.51
CA ALA A 91 9.41 -0.08 12.44
C ALA A 91 9.07 1.39 12.71
N VAL A 92 8.43 1.67 13.86
CA VAL A 92 8.06 3.05 14.23
C VAL A 92 9.31 3.93 14.34
N PHE A 93 10.39 3.43 14.94
CA PHE A 93 11.64 4.17 15.03
C PHE A 93 12.24 4.47 13.65
N ALA A 94 12.30 3.48 12.76
CA ALA A 94 12.78 3.65 11.39
C ALA A 94 11.97 4.68 10.62
N THR A 95 10.63 4.60 10.69
CA THR A 95 9.75 5.57 10.02
C THR A 95 9.90 6.98 10.59
N VAL A 96 10.01 7.14 11.91
CA VAL A 96 10.24 8.47 12.53
C VAL A 96 11.57 9.06 12.08
N VAL A 97 12.65 8.26 12.08
CA VAL A 97 13.96 8.70 11.59
C VAL A 97 13.88 9.09 10.12
N ALA A 98 13.24 8.28 9.28
CA ALA A 98 13.07 8.58 7.86
C ALA A 98 12.31 9.88 7.64
N VAL A 99 11.19 10.10 8.33
CA VAL A 99 10.41 11.34 8.27
C VAL A 99 11.26 12.56 8.63
N VAL A 100 11.99 12.50 9.75
CA VAL A 100 12.84 13.61 10.19
C VAL A 100 13.94 13.88 9.17
N VAL A 101 14.63 12.85 8.67
CA VAL A 101 15.69 12.98 7.68
C VAL A 101 15.15 13.61 6.39
N ILE A 102 14.04 13.10 5.84
CA ILE A 102 13.44 13.62 4.61
C ILE A 102 13.06 15.09 4.78
N VAL A 103 12.35 15.44 5.84
CA VAL A 103 11.90 16.82 6.08
C VAL A 103 13.11 17.76 6.20
N VAL A 104 14.12 17.38 6.97
CA VAL A 104 15.33 18.18 7.14
C VAL A 104 16.08 18.35 5.80
N GLN A 105 16.21 17.28 5.01
CA GLN A 105 16.90 17.34 3.71
C GLN A 105 16.15 18.21 2.70
N ILE A 106 14.81 18.15 2.65
CA ILE A 106 14.00 19.03 1.80
C ILE A 106 14.14 20.50 2.23
N LEU A 107 14.23 20.77 3.53
CA LEU A 107 14.39 22.14 4.03
C LEU A 107 15.79 22.72 3.81
N ILE A 108 16.84 21.89 3.88
CA ILE A 108 18.24 22.33 3.70
C ILE A 108 18.65 22.34 2.22
N GLY A 109 18.03 21.49 1.39
CA GLY A 109 18.39 21.29 -0.02
C GLY A 109 18.24 22.53 -0.91
N GLU A 110 17.62 23.59 -0.41
CA GLU A 110 17.46 24.87 -1.12
C GLU A 110 18.70 25.77 -1.03
N ASP A 111 19.54 25.62 -0.01
CA ASP A 111 20.68 26.52 0.26
C ASP A 111 22.03 26.02 -0.30
N ASN A 112 22.13 24.73 -0.65
CA ASN A 112 23.42 24.07 -0.92
C ASN A 112 23.62 23.57 -2.36
N THR A 113 22.70 23.82 -3.29
CA THR A 113 22.92 23.44 -4.69
C THR A 113 23.96 24.35 -5.32
N GLY A 114 25.23 23.99 -5.23
CA GLY A 114 26.30 24.43 -6.15
C GLY A 114 26.10 23.96 -7.60
N SER A 115 24.84 23.71 -7.99
CA SER A 115 24.43 23.40 -9.35
C SER A 115 24.29 24.70 -10.15
N PRO A 116 24.88 24.82 -11.35
CA PRO A 116 24.80 26.03 -12.17
C PRO A 116 23.42 26.29 -12.79
N THR A 117 22.41 25.47 -12.52
CA THR A 117 21.05 25.65 -13.05
C THR A 117 20.13 26.29 -11.99
N PRO A 118 19.46 27.43 -12.30
CA PRO A 118 18.46 27.99 -11.40
C PRO A 118 17.37 26.95 -11.14
N THR A 119 17.14 26.60 -9.88
CA THR A 119 15.96 25.82 -9.48
C THR A 119 14.73 26.64 -9.85
N LEU A 120 14.01 26.22 -10.88
CA LEU A 120 12.73 26.82 -11.25
C LEU A 120 11.79 26.74 -10.03
N PRO A 121 10.94 27.76 -9.80
CA PRO A 121 10.01 27.74 -8.68
C PRO A 121 9.05 26.56 -8.79
N PRO A 122 8.60 25.98 -7.66
CA PRO A 122 7.66 24.86 -7.67
C PRO A 122 6.35 25.26 -8.35
N VAL A 123 5.80 24.34 -9.14
CA VAL A 123 4.56 24.53 -9.91
C VAL A 123 3.41 23.86 -9.16
N TYR A 124 2.27 24.56 -9.12
CA TYR A 124 1.05 24.13 -8.44
C TYR A 124 -0.13 24.12 -9.43
N PRO A 125 -0.28 23.05 -10.24
CA PRO A 125 -1.39 22.96 -11.17
C PRO A 125 -2.72 22.81 -10.41
N ASN A 126 -3.80 23.31 -11.03
CA ASN A 126 -5.14 23.09 -10.49
C ASN A 126 -5.50 21.60 -10.52
N PRO A 127 -6.13 21.06 -9.47
CA PRO A 127 -6.51 19.66 -9.44
C PRO A 127 -7.54 19.35 -10.53
N THR A 128 -7.28 18.28 -11.29
CA THR A 128 -8.25 17.71 -12.22
C THR A 128 -9.03 16.60 -11.53
N VAL A 129 -10.14 16.14 -12.12
CA VAL A 129 -10.89 15.00 -11.59
C VAL A 129 -9.99 13.75 -11.51
N ALA A 130 -9.13 13.55 -12.50
CA ALA A 130 -8.20 12.42 -12.53
C ALA A 130 -7.15 12.50 -11.40
N THR A 131 -6.48 13.64 -11.24
CA THR A 131 -5.46 13.79 -10.20
C THR A 131 -6.06 13.76 -8.79
N PHE A 132 -7.27 14.30 -8.63
CA PHE A 132 -8.02 14.17 -7.37
C PHE A 132 -8.39 12.71 -7.07
N ALA A 133 -8.85 11.94 -8.07
CA ALA A 133 -9.21 10.54 -7.92
C ALA A 133 -7.99 9.68 -7.57
N LEU A 134 -6.84 9.90 -8.22
CA LEU A 134 -5.58 9.22 -7.89
C LEU A 134 -5.11 9.59 -6.47
N GLY A 135 -5.16 10.88 -6.11
CA GLY A 135 -4.85 11.35 -4.76
C GLY A 135 -5.74 10.71 -3.69
N PHE A 136 -7.03 10.56 -3.97
CA PHE A 136 -7.97 9.83 -3.11
C PHE A 136 -7.55 8.37 -2.93
N GLY A 137 -7.18 7.67 -4.01
CA GLY A 137 -6.62 6.32 -3.96
C GLY A 137 -5.36 6.23 -3.09
N SER A 138 -4.43 7.17 -3.26
CA SER A 138 -3.22 7.30 -2.44
C SER A 138 -3.53 7.44 -0.95
N ILE A 139 -4.44 8.35 -0.59
CA ILE A 139 -4.84 8.59 0.79
C ILE A 139 -5.50 7.36 1.38
N LEU A 140 -6.39 6.71 0.64
CA LEU A 140 -7.03 5.48 1.11
C LEU A 140 -6.02 4.36 1.36
N PHE A 141 -5.01 4.23 0.50
CA PHE A 141 -3.92 3.29 0.73
C PHE A 141 -3.12 3.64 1.99
N ALA A 142 -2.75 4.90 2.16
CA ALA A 142 -1.95 5.37 3.30
C ALA A 142 -2.67 5.18 4.65
N PHE A 143 -3.99 5.39 4.70
CA PHE A 143 -4.82 5.12 5.88
C PHE A 143 -5.39 3.69 5.91
N GLY A 144 -4.94 2.84 5.00
CA GLY A 144 -5.34 1.45 4.87
C GLY A 144 -4.80 0.59 6.03
N GLY A 145 -5.71 0.02 6.82
CA GLY A 145 -5.33 -0.89 7.92
C GLY A 145 -6.47 -1.74 8.46
N ALA A 146 -7.71 -1.47 8.07
CA ALA A 146 -8.87 -2.17 8.63
C ALA A 146 -8.85 -3.68 8.42
N ALA A 147 -8.17 -4.16 7.37
CA ALA A 147 -7.99 -5.57 7.09
C ALA A 147 -7.24 -6.34 8.21
N VAL A 148 -6.34 -5.67 8.95
CA VAL A 148 -5.55 -6.29 10.03
C VAL A 148 -6.15 -6.06 11.42
N PHE A 149 -7.15 -5.18 11.55
CA PHE A 149 -7.77 -4.83 12.83
C PHE A 149 -8.34 -6.02 13.59
N PRO A 150 -9.05 -6.98 12.97
CA PRO A 150 -9.56 -8.15 13.69
C PRO A 150 -8.45 -8.98 14.32
N THR A 151 -7.32 -9.14 13.63
CA THR A 151 -6.15 -9.87 14.12
C THR A 151 -5.51 -9.13 15.29
N ILE A 152 -5.22 -7.84 15.12
CA ILE A 152 -4.65 -6.99 16.18
C ILE A 152 -5.55 -7.02 17.42
N GLN A 153 -6.86 -6.84 17.25
CA GLN A 153 -7.81 -6.86 18.37
C GLN A 153 -7.86 -8.23 19.06
N ASN A 154 -7.75 -9.32 18.32
CA ASN A 154 -7.77 -10.67 18.90
C ASN A 154 -6.52 -10.95 19.74
N ASP A 155 -5.39 -10.39 19.33
CA ASP A 155 -4.08 -10.56 19.98
C ASP A 155 -3.87 -9.61 21.18
N MET A 156 -4.70 -8.56 21.32
CA MET A 156 -4.66 -7.68 22.49
C MET A 156 -5.05 -8.41 23.79
N ARG A 157 -4.23 -8.24 24.84
CA ARG A 157 -4.54 -8.72 26.21
C ARG A 157 -5.89 -8.23 26.72
N ASN A 158 -6.25 -6.97 26.44
CA ASN A 158 -7.57 -6.42 26.72
C ASN A 158 -8.18 -5.79 25.45
N ARG A 159 -9.15 -6.51 24.86
CA ARG A 159 -9.82 -6.17 23.60
C ARG A 159 -10.74 -4.95 23.69
N GLU A 160 -11.19 -4.59 24.89
CA GLU A 160 -12.06 -3.42 25.11
C GLU A 160 -11.31 -2.10 24.90
N LYS A 161 -9.98 -2.12 25.03
CA LYS A 161 -9.12 -0.95 24.81
C LYS A 161 -8.77 -0.73 23.33
N PHE A 162 -9.25 -1.58 22.42
CA PHE A 162 -8.91 -1.51 20.99
C PHE A 162 -9.19 -0.13 20.37
N TRP A 163 -10.31 0.50 20.70
CA TRP A 163 -10.64 1.83 20.18
C TRP A 163 -9.59 2.89 20.56
N LYS A 164 -9.01 2.81 21.77
CA LYS A 164 -7.94 3.72 22.21
C LYS A 164 -6.67 3.51 21.39
N SER A 165 -6.34 2.24 21.10
CA SER A 165 -5.21 1.89 20.23
C SER A 165 -5.41 2.39 18.80
N VAL A 166 -6.62 2.29 18.26
CA VAL A 166 -6.96 2.82 16.93
C VAL A 166 -6.80 4.33 16.88
N VAL A 167 -7.38 5.06 17.84
CA VAL A 167 -7.26 6.53 17.90
C VAL A 167 -5.80 6.96 18.02
N LEU A 168 -5.05 6.39 18.97
CA LEU A 168 -3.64 6.74 19.14
C LEU A 168 -2.79 6.40 17.91
N GLY A 169 -3.04 5.25 17.28
CA GLY A 169 -2.35 4.83 16.07
C GLY A 169 -2.58 5.77 14.90
N PHE A 170 -3.83 6.13 14.62
CA PHE A 170 -4.16 7.07 13.54
C PHE A 170 -3.71 8.50 13.81
N THR A 171 -3.74 8.95 15.07
CA THR A 171 -3.14 10.24 15.45
C THR A 171 -1.63 10.23 15.19
N GLY A 172 -0.94 9.14 15.55
CA GLY A 172 0.49 8.96 15.26
C GLY A 172 0.80 8.99 13.76
N ILE A 173 0.05 8.22 12.96
CA ILE A 173 0.20 8.19 11.50
C ILE A 173 -0.01 9.60 10.91
N LEU A 174 -1.08 10.30 11.32
CA LEU A 174 -1.36 11.66 10.84
C LEU A 174 -0.22 12.62 11.18
N SER A 175 0.36 12.51 12.38
CA SER A 175 1.49 13.35 12.79
C SER A 175 2.77 13.10 11.99
N LEU A 176 2.91 11.91 11.38
CA LEU A 176 4.04 11.58 10.51
C LEU A 176 3.79 11.98 9.05
N TYR A 177 2.55 11.82 8.57
CA TYR A 177 2.20 12.14 7.18
C TYR A 177 2.12 13.64 6.90
N LEU A 178 1.52 14.43 7.80
CA LEU A 178 1.30 15.86 7.55
C LEU A 178 2.58 16.64 7.31
N PRO A 179 3.66 16.52 8.12
CA PRO A 179 4.89 17.27 7.89
C PRO A 179 5.52 16.93 6.53
N VAL A 180 5.60 15.65 6.17
CA VAL A 180 6.20 15.19 4.91
C VAL A 180 5.37 15.67 3.72
N ALA A 181 4.05 15.52 3.77
CA ALA A 181 3.17 15.94 2.69
C ALA A 181 3.20 17.47 2.48
N LEU A 182 3.15 18.25 3.57
CA LEU A 182 3.17 19.72 3.49
C LEU A 182 4.53 20.23 2.99
N VAL A 183 5.63 19.81 3.62
CA VAL A 183 6.97 20.28 3.26
C VAL A 183 7.34 19.81 1.85
N GLY A 184 7.07 18.56 1.52
CA GLY A 184 7.30 18.01 0.18
C GLY A 184 6.54 18.77 -0.90
N TYR A 185 5.23 19.01 -0.70
CA TYR A 185 4.43 19.74 -1.68
C TYR A 185 4.84 21.21 -1.80
N ILE A 186 5.10 21.91 -0.69
CA ILE A 186 5.50 23.33 -0.70
C ILE A 186 6.87 23.56 -1.34
N LYS A 187 7.80 22.61 -1.21
CA LYS A 187 9.17 22.77 -1.75
C LYS A 187 9.34 22.21 -3.15
N ILE A 188 8.72 21.06 -3.43
CA ILE A 188 8.94 20.31 -4.68
C ILE A 188 7.80 20.57 -5.69
N GLY A 189 6.58 20.86 -5.21
CA GLY A 189 5.41 21.04 -6.06
C GLY A 189 5.02 19.77 -6.80
N ASP A 190 4.58 19.92 -8.06
CA ASP A 190 4.17 18.82 -8.94
C ASP A 190 5.30 17.87 -9.37
N ALA A 191 6.56 18.23 -9.14
CA ALA A 191 7.73 17.40 -9.48
C ALA A 191 8.02 16.29 -8.44
N VAL A 192 7.16 16.12 -7.43
CA VAL A 192 7.36 15.09 -6.40
C VAL A 192 7.21 13.70 -7.01
N GLU A 193 8.23 12.86 -6.86
CA GLU A 193 8.14 11.45 -7.23
C GLU A 193 7.11 10.72 -6.35
N SER A 194 6.52 9.66 -6.90
CA SER A 194 5.56 8.82 -6.15
C SER A 194 6.17 8.25 -4.86
N ASN A 195 7.50 8.06 -4.85
CA ASN A 195 8.29 7.74 -3.68
C ASN A 195 9.14 8.94 -3.28
N ILE A 196 8.71 9.67 -2.26
CA ILE A 196 9.37 10.92 -1.83
C ILE A 196 10.82 10.74 -1.37
N LEU A 197 11.22 9.52 -0.97
CA LEU A 197 12.62 9.21 -0.63
C LEU A 197 13.56 9.31 -1.84
N LEU A 198 13.01 9.28 -3.06
CA LEU A 198 13.74 9.45 -4.31
C LEU A 198 13.70 10.89 -4.84
N SER A 199 12.89 11.76 -4.22
CA SER A 199 12.81 13.19 -4.55
C SER A 199 13.88 14.03 -3.84
N VAL A 200 14.71 13.42 -3.00
CA VAL A 200 15.77 14.08 -2.23
C VAL A 200 17.15 13.60 -2.66
N GLU A 201 18.17 14.44 -2.46
CA GLU A 201 19.55 14.08 -2.77
C GLU A 201 20.02 12.88 -1.91
N MET A 202 20.70 11.92 -2.53
CA MET A 202 21.17 10.68 -1.93
C MET A 202 22.42 10.88 -1.06
N THR A 203 22.31 11.71 -0.02
CA THR A 203 23.35 11.88 0.99
C THR A 203 23.48 10.62 1.85
N THR A 204 24.61 10.46 2.57
CA THR A 204 24.84 9.32 3.47
C THR A 204 23.71 9.14 4.50
N VAL A 205 23.15 10.24 5.01
CA VAL A 205 22.07 10.21 6.00
C VAL A 205 20.77 9.68 5.38
N VAL A 206 20.46 10.09 4.14
CA VAL A 206 19.30 9.59 3.37
C VAL A 206 19.48 8.11 3.07
N ILE A 207 20.66 7.65 2.66
CA ILE A 207 20.95 6.24 2.41
C ILE A 207 20.71 5.39 3.66
N VAL A 208 21.14 5.86 4.84
CA VAL A 208 20.88 5.16 6.11
C VAL A 208 19.38 5.10 6.40
N ALA A 209 18.65 6.20 6.22
CA ALA A 209 17.19 6.23 6.41
C ALA A 209 16.46 5.26 5.46
N ILE A 210 16.81 5.28 4.16
CA ILE A 210 16.28 4.35 3.16
C ILE A 210 16.60 2.90 3.55
N SER A 211 17.82 2.63 4.04
CA SER A 211 18.22 1.28 4.48
C SER A 211 17.40 0.80 5.69
N MET A 212 17.15 1.68 6.66
CA MET A 212 16.29 1.37 7.81
C MET A 212 14.84 1.10 7.37
N GLU A 213 14.33 1.87 6.41
CA GLU A 213 12.99 1.70 5.87
C GLU A 213 12.88 0.40 5.05
N ILE A 214 13.91 0.01 4.30
CA ILE A 214 13.96 -1.32 3.65
C ILE A 214 13.79 -2.44 4.70
N VAL A 215 14.50 -2.35 5.83
CA VAL A 215 14.36 -3.34 6.91
C VAL A 215 12.93 -3.31 7.50
N ASN A 216 12.35 -2.12 7.72
CA ASN A 216 10.97 -1.96 8.16
C ASN A 216 9.98 -2.66 7.21
N LEU A 217 10.10 -2.40 5.90
CA LEU A 217 9.23 -2.97 4.87
C LEU A 217 9.37 -4.49 4.77
N LEU A 218 10.59 -5.03 4.92
CA LEU A 218 10.83 -6.48 4.96
C LEU A 218 10.11 -7.14 6.14
N CYS A 219 10.21 -6.56 7.34
CA CYS A 219 9.50 -7.05 8.52
C CYS A 219 7.97 -6.97 8.32
N THR A 220 7.49 -5.84 7.81
CA THR A 220 6.06 -5.61 7.54
C THR A 220 5.51 -6.57 6.50
N PHE A 221 6.30 -6.91 5.46
CA PHE A 221 5.94 -7.89 4.45
C PHE A 221 5.71 -9.28 5.07
N ILE A 222 6.61 -9.75 5.94
CA ILE A 222 6.49 -11.06 6.59
C ILE A 222 5.21 -11.14 7.43
N ILE A 223 4.92 -10.09 8.21
CA ILE A 223 3.74 -10.03 9.09
C ILE A 223 2.45 -9.97 8.24
N SER A 224 2.40 -9.09 7.24
CA SER A 224 1.20 -8.84 6.43
C SER A 224 0.90 -9.97 5.43
N SER A 225 1.91 -10.73 5.00
CA SER A 225 1.71 -11.87 4.08
C SER A 225 1.18 -13.11 4.79
N ASN A 226 1.39 -13.25 6.10
CA ASN A 226 1.01 -14.47 6.81
C ASN A 226 -0.52 -14.74 6.81
N PRO A 227 -1.41 -13.76 7.02
CA PRO A 227 -2.86 -13.98 6.88
C PRO A 227 -3.27 -14.39 5.46
N VAL A 228 -2.59 -13.88 4.42
CA VAL A 228 -2.81 -14.28 3.02
C VAL A 228 -2.47 -15.76 2.87
N PHE A 229 -1.29 -16.18 3.33
CA PHE A 229 -0.87 -17.58 3.26
C PHE A 229 -1.83 -18.50 4.01
N GLN A 230 -2.20 -18.15 5.25
CA GLN A 230 -3.12 -18.96 6.06
C GLN A 230 -4.49 -19.11 5.40
N SER A 231 -5.03 -18.02 4.82
CA SER A 231 -6.33 -18.05 4.15
C SER A 231 -6.31 -18.92 2.90
N VAL A 232 -5.24 -18.83 2.09
CA VAL A 232 -5.09 -19.66 0.89
C VAL A 232 -4.79 -21.12 1.24
N GLU A 233 -3.97 -21.38 2.27
CA GLU A 233 -3.69 -22.72 2.80
C GLU A 233 -4.98 -23.42 3.25
N GLU A 234 -5.88 -22.70 3.95
CA GLU A 234 -7.19 -23.23 4.37
C GLU A 234 -8.08 -23.57 3.18
N VAL A 235 -8.13 -22.71 2.16
CA VAL A 235 -8.94 -22.95 0.94
C VAL A 235 -8.43 -24.14 0.14
N VAL A 236 -7.11 -24.32 0.03
CA VAL A 236 -6.48 -25.42 -0.70
C VAL A 236 -6.43 -26.71 0.12
N GLY A 237 -6.67 -26.64 1.43
CA GLY A 237 -6.62 -27.80 2.34
C GLY A 237 -5.19 -28.22 2.70
N VAL A 238 -4.22 -27.30 2.65
CA VAL A 238 -2.83 -27.56 3.05
C VAL A 238 -2.73 -27.56 4.59
N PRO A 239 -2.19 -28.61 5.21
CA PRO A 239 -2.09 -28.66 6.66
C PRO A 239 -1.09 -27.60 7.18
N ASN A 240 -1.41 -26.98 8.31
CA ASN A 240 -0.64 -25.86 8.91
C ASN A 240 0.73 -26.29 9.52
N ARG A 241 1.25 -27.47 9.16
CA ARG A 241 2.57 -27.96 9.56
C ARG A 241 3.62 -27.56 8.53
N PHE A 242 4.88 -27.48 8.96
CA PHE A 242 5.97 -27.29 8.00
C PHE A 242 6.03 -28.52 7.08
N GLY A 243 5.96 -28.29 5.77
CA GLY A 243 5.89 -29.35 4.77
C GLY A 243 6.00 -28.80 3.37
N VAL A 244 6.36 -29.67 2.42
CA VAL A 244 6.64 -29.29 1.03
C VAL A 244 5.44 -28.57 0.39
N GLY A 245 4.21 -29.03 0.63
CA GLY A 245 3.00 -28.38 0.10
C GLY A 245 2.82 -26.94 0.56
N ARG A 246 3.21 -26.62 1.81
CA ARG A 246 3.16 -25.26 2.35
C ARG A 246 4.25 -24.38 1.72
N CYS A 247 5.48 -24.89 1.60
CA CYS A 247 6.57 -24.16 0.95
C CYS A 247 6.22 -23.83 -0.50
N VAL A 248 5.73 -24.82 -1.27
CA VAL A 248 5.33 -24.63 -2.67
C VAL A 248 4.21 -23.59 -2.78
N LEU A 249 3.16 -23.69 -1.97
CA LEU A 249 2.04 -22.74 -2.04
C LEU A 249 2.47 -21.30 -1.75
N ARG A 250 3.27 -21.09 -0.70
CA ARG A 250 3.78 -19.76 -0.36
C ARG A 250 4.71 -19.21 -1.43
N THR A 251 5.59 -20.06 -1.97
CA THR A 251 6.45 -19.69 -3.12
C THR A 251 5.62 -19.27 -4.32
N VAL A 252 4.56 -20.00 -4.67
CA VAL A 252 3.66 -19.64 -5.80
C VAL A 252 2.99 -18.29 -5.57
N ILE A 253 2.54 -18.01 -4.35
CA ILE A 253 1.93 -16.72 -4.01
C ILE A 253 2.95 -15.59 -4.20
N VAL A 254 4.16 -15.71 -3.66
CA VAL A 254 5.21 -14.68 -3.81
C VAL A 254 5.64 -14.52 -5.26
N VAL A 255 5.80 -15.61 -6.01
CA VAL A 255 6.09 -15.56 -7.46
C VAL A 255 4.99 -14.81 -8.22
N THR A 256 3.73 -15.00 -7.85
CA THR A 256 2.61 -14.25 -8.46
C THR A 256 2.73 -12.75 -8.17
N GLN A 257 3.16 -12.35 -6.97
CA GLN A 257 3.40 -10.95 -6.63
C GLN A 257 4.58 -10.36 -7.43
N ILE A 258 5.65 -11.13 -7.61
CA ILE A 258 6.79 -10.75 -8.46
C ILE A 258 6.32 -10.50 -9.89
N LEU A 259 5.50 -11.40 -10.47
CA LEU A 259 4.98 -11.23 -11.83
C LEU A 259 4.12 -9.97 -11.98
N ILE A 260 3.29 -9.66 -10.97
CA ILE A 260 2.49 -8.42 -10.96
C ILE A 260 3.41 -7.19 -10.87
N GLY A 261 4.44 -7.21 -10.02
CA GLY A 261 5.41 -6.13 -9.92
C GLY A 261 6.24 -5.93 -11.21
N LEU A 262 6.53 -7.00 -11.94
CA LEU A 262 7.18 -6.90 -13.26
C LEU A 262 6.24 -6.37 -14.35
N ALA A 263 4.94 -6.67 -14.25
CA ALA A 263 3.93 -6.18 -15.19
C ALA A 263 3.66 -4.68 -14.98
N VAL A 264 3.58 -4.22 -13.72
CA VAL A 264 3.31 -2.83 -13.33
C VAL A 264 4.38 -2.36 -12.34
N PRO A 265 5.57 -1.95 -12.81
CA PRO A 265 6.69 -1.58 -11.94
C PRO A 265 6.56 -0.19 -11.30
N ASN A 266 5.53 0.58 -11.65
CA ASN A 266 5.27 1.89 -11.08
C ASN A 266 4.55 1.78 -9.72
N PHE A 267 5.24 2.19 -8.65
CA PHE A 267 4.72 2.18 -7.28
C PHE A 267 3.44 3.01 -7.11
N GLY A 268 3.40 4.23 -7.64
CA GLY A 268 2.25 5.13 -7.50
C GLY A 268 0.99 4.55 -8.15
N THR A 269 1.12 4.03 -9.36
CA THR A 269 0.00 3.44 -10.11
C THR A 269 -0.61 2.24 -9.38
N ILE A 270 0.21 1.27 -8.93
CA ILE A 270 -0.29 0.08 -8.22
C ILE A 270 -0.89 0.43 -6.85
N LEU A 271 -0.28 1.40 -6.15
CA LEU A 271 -0.75 1.91 -4.87
C LEU A 271 -2.14 2.53 -5.01
N ASN A 272 -2.31 3.42 -6.00
CA ASN A 272 -3.59 4.07 -6.29
C ASN A 272 -4.68 3.04 -6.65
N LEU A 273 -4.31 2.01 -7.43
CA LEU A 273 -5.24 0.93 -7.79
C LEU A 273 -5.72 0.16 -6.56
N ILE A 274 -4.81 -0.28 -5.69
CA ILE A 274 -5.17 -1.05 -4.47
C ILE A 274 -5.95 -0.19 -3.49
N GLY A 275 -5.52 1.07 -3.30
CA GLY A 275 -6.18 2.06 -2.45
C GLY A 275 -7.61 2.34 -2.89
N GLY A 276 -7.79 2.70 -4.16
CA GLY A 276 -9.09 3.03 -4.75
C GLY A 276 -10.06 1.85 -4.82
N SER A 277 -9.57 0.62 -4.96
CA SER A 277 -10.42 -0.57 -5.09
C SER A 277 -10.57 -1.34 -3.77
N LEU A 278 -9.58 -2.17 -3.45
CA LEU A 278 -9.64 -3.18 -2.39
C LEU A 278 -9.72 -2.56 -1.00
N ILE A 279 -8.98 -1.47 -0.76
CA ILE A 279 -9.00 -0.79 0.54
C ILE A 279 -10.33 -0.09 0.72
N THR A 280 -10.81 0.68 -0.26
CA THR A 280 -12.15 1.31 -0.23
C THR A 280 -13.25 0.30 0.09
N LEU A 281 -13.22 -0.87 -0.55
CA LEU A 281 -14.17 -1.94 -0.28
C LEU A 281 -14.08 -2.42 1.18
N CYS A 282 -12.86 -2.64 1.69
CA CYS A 282 -12.62 -3.12 3.06
C CYS A 282 -12.92 -2.08 4.15
N THR A 283 -12.85 -0.78 3.87
CA THR A 283 -12.95 0.30 4.87
C THR A 283 -14.26 1.07 4.80
N PHE A 284 -14.69 1.50 3.60
CA PHE A 284 -15.88 2.35 3.42
C PHE A 284 -17.16 1.55 3.16
N VAL A 285 -17.08 0.39 2.49
CA VAL A 285 -18.27 -0.33 2.03
C VAL A 285 -18.63 -1.49 2.96
N LEU A 286 -17.70 -2.44 3.14
CA LEU A 286 -17.99 -3.68 3.84
C LEU A 286 -18.34 -3.46 5.33
N PRO A 287 -17.59 -2.68 6.14
CA PRO A 287 -17.90 -2.56 7.56
C PRO A 287 -19.26 -1.89 7.83
N PRO A 288 -19.64 -0.76 7.21
CA PRO A 288 -20.97 -0.17 7.37
C PRO A 288 -22.10 -1.10 6.94
N VAL A 289 -21.96 -1.78 5.80
CA VAL A 289 -22.98 -2.74 5.31
C VAL A 289 -23.12 -3.92 6.28
N MET A 290 -22.01 -4.48 6.74
CA MET A 290 -22.03 -5.57 7.71
C MET A 290 -22.63 -5.14 9.05
N TYR A 291 -22.32 -3.94 9.53
CA TYR A 291 -22.88 -3.40 10.76
C TYR A 291 -24.40 -3.22 10.67
N MET A 292 -24.89 -2.60 9.59
CA MET A 292 -26.34 -2.44 9.37
C MET A 292 -27.06 -3.79 9.26
N ARG A 293 -26.46 -4.78 8.56
CA ARG A 293 -27.03 -6.14 8.50
C ARG A 293 -27.03 -6.83 9.85
N LEU A 294 -25.95 -6.70 10.64
CA LEU A 294 -25.82 -7.34 11.95
C LEU A 294 -26.82 -6.78 12.97
N VAL A 295 -27.13 -5.48 12.91
CA VAL A 295 -28.11 -4.87 13.82
C VAL A 295 -29.54 -5.23 13.45
N ASN A 296 -29.82 -5.36 12.14
CA ASN A 296 -31.16 -5.76 11.65
C ASN A 296 -31.38 -7.28 11.70
N ASP A 297 -30.37 -8.07 12.05
CA ASP A 297 -30.49 -9.53 12.11
C ASP A 297 -31.41 -9.94 13.27
N THR A 298 -32.55 -10.53 12.90
CA THR A 298 -33.57 -11.04 13.85
C THR A 298 -33.61 -12.58 13.84
N SER A 299 -32.65 -13.24 13.19
CA SER A 299 -32.62 -14.70 13.06
C SER A 299 -32.40 -15.41 14.41
N ASP A 300 -31.56 -14.85 15.28
CA ASP A 300 -31.27 -15.39 16.61
C ASP A 300 -32.07 -14.63 17.69
N LYS A 301 -33.01 -15.32 18.33
CA LYS A 301 -33.83 -14.76 19.43
C LYS A 301 -33.01 -14.38 20.67
N SER A 302 -31.80 -14.89 20.82
CA SER A 302 -30.89 -14.57 21.93
C SER A 302 -30.05 -13.30 21.67
N TRP A 303 -30.04 -12.78 20.44
CA TRP A 303 -29.29 -11.59 20.07
C TRP A 303 -29.97 -10.32 20.63
N PRO A 304 -29.22 -9.41 21.27
CA PRO A 304 -29.81 -8.18 21.80
C PRO A 304 -30.34 -7.32 20.66
N LYS A 305 -31.64 -7.00 20.69
CA LYS A 305 -32.25 -6.05 19.75
C LYS A 305 -31.60 -4.69 19.93
N ARG A 306 -30.85 -4.26 18.92
CA ARG A 306 -30.27 -2.92 18.83
C ARG A 306 -31.00 -2.18 17.71
N THR A 307 -31.19 -0.88 17.88
CA THR A 307 -31.73 -0.02 16.82
C THR A 307 -30.69 1.03 16.49
N ILE A 308 -30.44 1.22 15.19
CA ILE A 308 -29.54 2.28 14.73
C ILE A 308 -30.37 3.57 14.63
N PRO A 309 -29.99 4.66 15.32
CA PRO A 309 -30.66 5.94 15.18
C PRO A 309 -30.53 6.48 13.75
N LEU A 310 -31.46 7.34 13.33
CA LEU A 310 -31.52 7.80 11.94
C LEU A 310 -30.25 8.52 11.48
N TRP A 311 -29.65 9.36 12.35
CA TRP A 311 -28.42 10.10 12.03
C TRP A 311 -27.23 9.17 11.75
N GLU A 312 -27.10 8.07 12.51
CA GLU A 312 -26.04 7.08 12.30
C GLU A 312 -26.27 6.30 10.99
N LYS A 313 -27.53 6.00 10.64
CA LYS A 313 -27.85 5.40 9.32
C LYS A 313 -27.49 6.32 8.16
N VAL A 314 -27.79 7.62 8.29
CA VAL A 314 -27.45 8.63 7.26
C VAL A 314 -25.94 8.72 7.11
N TYR A 315 -25.20 8.83 8.21
CA TYR A 315 -23.73 8.87 8.20
C TYR A 315 -23.11 7.62 7.56
N LEU A 316 -23.57 6.42 7.93
CA LEU A 316 -23.08 5.18 7.32
C LEU A 316 -23.38 5.09 5.82
N THR A 317 -24.54 5.59 5.39
CA THR A 317 -24.92 5.63 3.98
C THR A 317 -24.06 6.62 3.21
N GLU A 318 -23.77 7.79 3.77
CA GLU A 318 -22.88 8.78 3.19
C GLU A 318 -21.46 8.21 3.01
N VAL A 319 -20.91 7.55 4.03
CA VAL A 319 -19.60 6.89 3.94
C VAL A 319 -19.57 5.85 2.81
N ILE A 320 -20.62 5.04 2.67
CA ILE A 320 -20.73 4.08 1.56
C ILE A 320 -20.75 4.79 0.21
N ILE A 321 -21.54 5.87 0.07
CA ILE A 321 -21.66 6.62 -1.20
C ILE A 321 -20.31 7.25 -1.58
N VAL A 322 -19.64 7.92 -0.63
CA VAL A 322 -18.32 8.52 -0.84
C VAL A 322 -17.29 7.45 -1.22
N GLY A 323 -17.30 6.31 -0.52
CA GLY A 323 -16.44 5.18 -0.84
C GLY A 323 -16.71 4.62 -2.24
N VAL A 324 -17.97 4.37 -2.60
CA VAL A 324 -18.31 3.81 -3.92
C VAL A 324 -17.95 4.78 -5.04
N VAL A 325 -18.35 6.05 -4.94
CA VAL A 325 -18.08 7.05 -5.98
C VAL A 325 -16.59 7.33 -6.09
N GLY A 326 -15.94 7.67 -4.97
CA GLY A 326 -14.51 7.97 -4.94
C GLY A 326 -13.66 6.75 -5.32
N GLY A 327 -14.03 5.56 -4.84
CA GLY A 327 -13.34 4.31 -5.16
C GLY A 327 -13.46 3.90 -6.62
N ILE A 328 -14.65 4.02 -7.23
CA ILE A 328 -14.83 3.76 -8.66
C ILE A 328 -14.00 4.75 -9.49
N LEU A 329 -14.07 6.05 -9.18
CA LEU A 329 -13.29 7.07 -9.89
C LEU A 329 -11.79 6.78 -9.78
N ALA A 330 -11.28 6.57 -8.56
CA ALA A 330 -9.87 6.26 -8.30
C ALA A 330 -9.43 4.98 -9.03
N THR A 331 -10.24 3.92 -8.98
CA THR A 331 -9.94 2.65 -9.63
C THR A 331 -9.91 2.79 -11.14
N VAL A 332 -10.90 3.45 -11.75
CA VAL A 332 -10.96 3.63 -13.21
C VAL A 332 -9.79 4.47 -13.70
N THR A 333 -9.47 5.56 -13.01
CA THR A 333 -8.31 6.40 -13.37
C THR A 333 -6.99 5.63 -13.19
N ALA A 334 -6.83 4.87 -12.10
CA ALA A 334 -5.65 4.04 -11.89
C ALA A 334 -5.52 2.94 -12.95
N VAL A 335 -6.62 2.30 -13.36
CA VAL A 335 -6.61 1.30 -14.45
C VAL A 335 -6.20 1.93 -15.77
N TYR A 336 -6.70 3.13 -16.08
CA TYR A 336 -6.29 3.87 -17.28
C TYR A 336 -4.78 4.16 -17.25
N ASP A 337 -4.25 4.57 -16.09
CA ASP A 337 -2.83 4.84 -15.88
C ASP A 337 -1.96 3.57 -16.00
N VAL A 338 -2.44 2.43 -15.46
CA VAL A 338 -1.83 1.11 -15.67
C VAL A 338 -1.75 0.78 -17.15
N ILE A 339 -2.85 0.93 -17.90
CA ILE A 339 -2.90 0.61 -19.32
C ILE A 339 -1.96 1.52 -20.11
N ALA A 340 -2.02 2.84 -19.90
CA ALA A 340 -1.20 3.80 -20.61
C ALA A 340 0.32 3.59 -20.38
N THR A 341 0.70 3.25 -19.15
CA THR A 341 2.10 3.09 -18.74
C THR A 341 2.64 1.69 -19.04
N SER A 342 1.88 0.63 -18.72
CA SER A 342 2.38 -0.76 -18.78
C SER A 342 2.54 -1.30 -20.19
N PHE A 343 1.86 -0.74 -21.20
CA PHE A 343 2.10 -1.13 -22.61
C PHE A 343 3.41 -0.56 -23.16
N ASN A 344 3.92 0.53 -22.60
CA ASN A 344 5.11 1.21 -23.10
C ASN A 344 6.38 0.90 -22.29
N SER A 345 6.29 0.57 -20.99
CA SER A 345 7.46 0.44 -20.10
C SER A 345 7.31 -0.63 -19.00
N ASN A 346 6.83 -1.83 -19.34
CA ASN A 346 6.88 -2.96 -18.41
C ASN A 346 8.25 -3.66 -18.40
N CYS A 347 8.52 -4.44 -17.35
CA CYS A 347 9.80 -5.14 -17.23
C CYS A 347 9.96 -6.29 -18.23
N PHE A 348 8.88 -6.76 -18.87
CA PHE A 348 8.93 -7.82 -19.86
C PHE A 348 9.40 -7.32 -21.23
N THR A 349 9.13 -6.06 -21.58
CA THR A 349 9.56 -5.44 -22.82
C THR A 349 10.88 -4.69 -22.70
N ALA A 350 11.19 -4.16 -21.51
CA ALA A 350 12.32 -3.25 -21.27
C ALA A 350 13.17 -3.65 -20.04
N PHE A 351 13.60 -4.92 -19.96
CA PHE A 351 14.29 -5.47 -18.78
C PHE A 351 15.64 -4.78 -18.47
N ASN A 352 16.40 -4.42 -19.50
CA ASN A 352 17.76 -3.87 -19.41
C ASN A 352 17.85 -2.36 -19.65
N SER A 353 16.73 -1.65 -19.71
CA SER A 353 16.71 -0.20 -19.95
C SER A 353 17.26 0.52 -18.74
N CYS A 354 18.53 0.89 -18.84
CA CYS A 354 19.31 1.48 -17.78
C CYS A 354 19.60 2.94 -18.15
N ASP A 355 18.76 3.86 -17.70
CA ASP A 355 19.01 5.29 -17.88
C ASP A 355 20.09 5.74 -16.89
N LEU A 356 21.34 5.68 -17.36
CA LEU A 356 22.56 6.05 -16.63
C LEU A 356 22.64 7.56 -16.29
N ASN A 357 21.64 8.36 -16.66
CA ASN A 357 21.62 9.81 -16.49
C ASN A 357 21.15 10.27 -15.09
N LEU A 358 20.77 9.36 -14.19
CA LEU A 358 20.38 9.73 -12.82
C LEU A 358 21.58 10.03 -11.89
N SER A 359 22.83 9.80 -12.33
CA SER A 359 24.04 9.99 -11.50
C SER A 359 24.93 11.15 -11.92
N LEU A 360 24.58 11.90 -12.96
CA LEU A 360 25.28 13.12 -13.37
C LEU A 360 24.21 14.17 -13.61
N GLY A 361 24.14 15.18 -12.75
CA GLY A 361 23.14 16.25 -12.77
C GLY A 361 22.97 16.91 -14.12
N ASN A 362 22.15 16.30 -14.98
CA ASN A 362 21.77 16.80 -16.28
C ASN A 362 20.28 16.47 -16.46
N ALA A 363 19.46 17.19 -15.70
CA ALA A 363 18.05 17.41 -16.02
C ALA A 363 18.00 18.22 -17.33
N GLY A 364 18.17 17.51 -18.44
CA GLY A 364 18.22 18.07 -19.78
C GLY A 364 17.64 17.05 -20.75
N THR A 365 16.43 17.37 -21.23
CA THR A 365 15.76 16.77 -22.39
C THR A 365 15.23 15.32 -22.26
N THR A 366 14.11 15.18 -21.56
CA THR A 366 12.98 14.41 -22.09
C THR A 366 11.81 15.38 -22.30
N ARG A 367 11.65 15.84 -23.55
CA ARG A 367 10.47 16.60 -23.98
C ARG A 367 9.24 15.74 -23.74
N HIS A 368 8.35 16.19 -22.86
CA HIS A 368 6.92 15.95 -23.07
C HIS A 368 6.57 16.49 -24.45
N THR A 369 6.30 15.59 -25.40
CA THR A 369 5.55 15.95 -26.60
C THR A 369 4.16 16.41 -26.16
N PRO A 370 3.75 17.66 -26.43
CA PRO A 370 2.38 18.07 -26.21
C PRO A 370 1.47 17.30 -27.18
N HIS A 371 0.35 16.80 -26.68
CA HIS A 371 -0.78 16.41 -27.53
C HIS A 371 -1.09 17.54 -28.53
N PRO A 372 -1.32 17.25 -29.81
CA PRO A 372 -1.70 18.28 -30.77
C PRO A 372 -3.10 18.79 -30.42
N ILE A 373 -3.17 20.06 -30.01
CA ILE A 373 -4.39 20.87 -30.04
C ILE A 373 -4.78 20.99 -31.52
N ALA A 374 -5.92 20.40 -31.88
CA ALA A 374 -6.57 20.67 -33.15
C ALA A 374 -6.93 22.16 -33.19
N GLN A 375 -6.19 22.92 -34.01
CA GLN A 375 -6.65 24.23 -34.47
C GLN A 375 -7.74 23.98 -35.51
N GLU A 376 -9.01 24.15 -35.11
CA GLU A 376 -10.06 24.51 -36.06
C GLU A 376 -9.86 25.97 -36.46
N GLY A 377 -9.75 26.19 -37.77
CA GLY A 377 -9.56 27.51 -38.34
C GLY A 377 -9.67 27.46 -39.87
N GLN A 378 -10.86 27.13 -40.38
CA GLN A 378 -11.49 27.72 -41.58
C GLN A 378 -12.89 27.15 -41.83
#